data_AF-A0A968INQ7-F1
#
_entry.id   AF-A0A968INQ7-F1
#
_cell.length_a   1.000
_cell.length_b   1.000
_cell.length_c   1.000
_cell.angle_alpha   90.00
_cell.angle_beta   90.00
_cell.angle_gamma   90.00
#
_symmetry.space_group_name_H-M   'P 1'
#
loop_
_entity.id
_entity.type
_entity.pdbx_description
1 polymer ?
#
loop_
_entity_poly.entity_id
_entity_poly.type
_entity_poly.pdbx_seq_one_letter_code
_entity_poly.pdbx_strand_id
1 'polypeptide(L)'
;MVRSGKQEDIQEVIREWGTQVLSQVEEVSIDLSGNYRGLIQKVMPNAVIVADRFHVMQLISRELNSARHQVIKASATQPDKAQKDRIKSSLKSSK
;
A
#
# COMPACT_ATOMS: atom_id res chain seq x y z
N MET A 1 -23.55 -1.05 6.24
CA MET A 1 -22.34 -0.50 6.92
C MET A 1 -21.62 -1.67 7.59
N VAL A 2 -20.31 -1.82 7.38
CA VAL A 2 -19.54 -2.96 7.90
C VAL A 2 -19.41 -2.83 9.43
N ARG A 3 -19.73 -3.90 10.17
CA ARG A 3 -19.78 -3.89 11.65
C ARG A 3 -18.39 -4.00 12.29
N SER A 4 -17.45 -4.70 11.67
CA SER A 4 -16.05 -4.77 12.08
C SER A 4 -15.13 -5.14 10.91
N GLY A 5 -13.81 -5.03 11.07
CA GLY A 5 -12.84 -5.45 10.06
C GLY A 5 -12.70 -6.98 9.90
N LYS A 6 -13.58 -7.78 10.51
CA LYS A 6 -13.58 -9.23 10.36
C LYS A 6 -14.08 -9.64 8.97
N GLN A 7 -13.55 -10.75 8.48
CA GLN A 7 -13.89 -11.26 7.15
C GLN A 7 -15.38 -11.60 7.04
N GLU A 8 -16.00 -12.09 8.12
CA GLU A 8 -17.41 -12.46 8.17
C GLU A 8 -18.32 -11.23 7.97
N ASP A 9 -18.02 -10.12 8.64
CA ASP A 9 -18.81 -8.89 8.54
C ASP A 9 -18.71 -8.26 7.15
N ILE A 10 -17.52 -8.31 6.54
CA ILE A 10 -17.32 -7.85 5.16
C ILE A 10 -18.07 -8.75 4.18
N GLN A 11 -18.05 -10.06 4.40
CA GLN A 11 -18.78 -11.02 3.59
C GLN A 11 -20.29 -10.78 3.64
N GLU A 12 -20.86 -10.46 4.81
CA GLU A 12 -22.29 -10.13 4.94
C GLU A 12 -22.66 -8.94 4.05
N VAL A 13 -21.92 -7.83 4.15
CA VAL A 13 -22.20 -6.61 3.35
C VAL A 13 -22.03 -6.86 1.86
N ILE A 14 -20.99 -7.59 1.45
CA ILE A 14 -20.77 -7.88 0.02
C ILE A 14 -21.92 -8.71 -0.56
N ARG A 15 -22.48 -9.65 0.22
CA ARG A 15 -23.59 -10.49 -0.26
C ARG A 15 -24.88 -9.71 -0.46
N GLU A 16 -25.08 -8.61 0.25
CA GLU A 16 -26.24 -7.72 0.06
C GLU A 16 -26.32 -7.13 -1.36
N TRP A 17 -25.20 -7.05 -2.08
CA TRP A 17 -25.15 -6.51 -3.44
C TRP A 17 -25.74 -7.47 -4.50
N GLY A 18 -25.95 -8.74 -4.14
CA GLY A 18 -26.56 -9.74 -5.01
C GLY A 18 -25.60 -10.30 -6.07
N THR A 19 -25.86 -11.55 -6.47
CA THR A 19 -24.96 -12.30 -7.39
C THR A 19 -24.80 -11.65 -8.75
N GLN A 20 -25.82 -10.98 -9.25
CA GLN A 20 -25.78 -10.29 -10.54
C GLN A 20 -24.70 -9.19 -10.55
N VAL A 21 -24.69 -8.32 -9.53
CA VAL A 21 -23.68 -7.27 -9.39
C VAL A 21 -22.30 -7.88 -9.18
N LEU A 22 -22.18 -8.85 -8.26
CA LEU A 22 -20.90 -9.47 -7.93
C LEU A 22 -20.24 -10.18 -9.12
N SER A 23 -21.05 -10.77 -10.02
CA SER A 23 -20.56 -11.44 -11.22
C SER A 23 -20.00 -10.48 -12.28
N GLN A 24 -20.40 -9.21 -12.23
CA GLN A 24 -19.99 -8.14 -13.14
C GLN A 24 -18.76 -7.37 -12.65
N VAL A 25 -18.27 -7.66 -11.43
CA VAL A 25 -17.06 -7.03 -10.91
C VAL A 25 -15.84 -7.58 -11.67
N GLU A 26 -15.12 -6.69 -12.33
CA GLU A 26 -13.93 -7.02 -13.11
C GLU A 26 -12.63 -6.95 -12.29
N GLU A 27 -12.59 -6.07 -11.28
CA GLU A 27 -11.39 -5.84 -10.47
C GLU A 27 -11.74 -5.55 -9.01
N VAL A 28 -10.95 -6.11 -8.09
CA VAL A 28 -11.00 -5.81 -6.66
C VAL A 28 -9.61 -5.49 -6.16
N SER A 29 -9.45 -4.28 -5.65
CA SER A 29 -8.27 -3.85 -4.90
C SER A 29 -8.37 -4.28 -3.45
N ILE A 30 -7.39 -5.04 -2.95
CA ILE A 30 -7.31 -5.46 -1.55
C ILE A 30 -6.01 -4.99 -0.89
N ASP A 31 -6.08 -4.78 0.42
CA ASP A 31 -4.89 -4.58 1.25
C ASP A 31 -3.94 -5.80 1.17
N LEU A 32 -2.66 -5.55 1.43
CA LEU A 32 -1.56 -6.50 1.36
C LEU A 32 -1.61 -7.57 2.47
N SER A 33 -2.52 -7.45 3.45
CA SER A 33 -2.66 -8.37 4.58
C SER A 33 -3.18 -9.77 4.22
N GLY A 34 -3.48 -10.06 2.95
CA GLY A 34 -3.75 -11.42 2.43
C GLY A 34 -5.07 -12.07 2.87
N ASN A 35 -5.65 -11.61 3.99
CA ASN A 35 -6.83 -12.19 4.64
C ASN A 35 -8.09 -12.19 3.76
N TYR A 36 -8.18 -11.32 2.76
CA TYR A 36 -9.39 -11.17 1.94
C TYR A 36 -9.36 -11.96 0.64
N ARG A 37 -8.20 -12.47 0.22
CA ARG A 37 -8.05 -13.10 -1.10
C ARG A 37 -9.01 -14.27 -1.29
N GLY A 38 -9.06 -15.17 -0.30
CA GLY A 38 -9.95 -16.33 -0.35
C GLY A 38 -11.44 -15.98 -0.28
N LEU A 39 -11.80 -14.87 0.38
CA LEU A 39 -13.18 -14.37 0.39
C LEU A 39 -13.56 -13.86 -1.00
N ILE A 40 -12.76 -12.95 -1.58
CA ILE A 40 -13.03 -12.31 -2.87
C ILE A 40 -13.17 -13.36 -3.97
N GLN A 41 -12.27 -14.35 -4.03
CA GLN A 41 -12.37 -15.44 -5.00
C GLN A 41 -13.69 -16.23 -4.92
N LYS A 42 -14.29 -16.34 -3.73
CA LYS A 42 -15.57 -17.04 -3.53
C LYS A 42 -16.78 -16.20 -3.94
N VAL A 43 -16.74 -14.89 -3.70
CA VAL A 43 -17.90 -13.99 -3.91
C VAL A 43 -17.88 -13.28 -5.26
N MET A 44 -16.70 -13.07 -5.85
CA MET A 44 -16.47 -12.40 -7.13
C MET A 44 -15.45 -13.23 -7.96
N PRO A 45 -15.82 -14.42 -8.46
CA PRO A 45 -14.88 -15.33 -9.12
C PRO A 45 -14.29 -14.79 -10.43
N ASN A 46 -14.96 -13.82 -11.05
CA ASN A 46 -14.52 -13.20 -12.30
C ASN A 46 -13.56 -12.02 -12.09
N ALA A 47 -13.44 -11.54 -10.85
CA ALA A 47 -12.68 -10.33 -10.57
C ALA A 47 -11.17 -10.61 -10.49
N VAL A 48 -10.37 -9.74 -11.11
CA VAL A 48 -8.93 -9.70 -10.93
C VAL A 48 -8.63 -9.06 -9.56
N ILE A 49 -7.82 -9.75 -8.76
CA ILE A 49 -7.41 -9.24 -7.45
C ILE A 49 -6.10 -8.45 -7.62
N VAL A 50 -6.17 -7.15 -7.35
CA VAL A 50 -5.03 -6.23 -7.41
C VAL A 50 -4.65 -5.73 -6.01
N ALA A 51 -3.41 -5.27 -5.88
CA ALA A 51 -2.92 -4.68 -4.64
C ALA A 51 -3.43 -3.24 -4.48
N ASP A 52 -3.80 -2.89 -3.25
CA ASP A 52 -4.18 -1.53 -2.89
C ASP A 52 -3.02 -0.55 -3.11
N ARG A 53 -3.25 0.38 -4.05
CA ARG A 53 -2.26 1.38 -4.45
C ARG A 53 -1.84 2.29 -3.30
N PHE A 54 -2.72 2.63 -2.37
CA PHE A 54 -2.35 3.48 -1.24
C PHE A 54 -1.34 2.79 -0.35
N HIS A 55 -1.57 1.52 -0.02
CA HIS A 55 -0.65 0.73 0.80
C HIS A 55 0.69 0.50 0.09
N VAL A 56 0.67 0.21 -1.20
CA VAL A 56 1.89 0.08 -2.02
C VAL A 56 2.68 1.38 -2.04
N MET A 57 2.03 2.52 -2.31
CA MET A 57 2.69 3.82 -2.35
C MET A 57 3.23 4.23 -0.98
N GLN A 58 2.50 3.93 0.09
CA GLN A 58 2.97 4.18 1.46
C GLN A 58 4.20 3.34 1.80
N LEU A 59 4.23 2.06 1.42
CA LEU A 59 5.36 1.16 1.64
C LEU A 59 6.61 1.67 0.90
N ILE A 60 6.48 2.00 -0.39
CA ILE A 60 7.57 2.53 -1.21
C ILE A 60 8.08 3.85 -0.61
N SER A 61 7.18 4.77 -0.27
CA SER A 61 7.54 6.07 0.30
C SER A 61 8.27 5.92 1.65
N ARG A 62 7.86 4.95 2.47
CA ARG A 62 8.53 4.65 3.74
C ARG A 62 9.96 4.17 3.51
N GLU A 63 10.13 3.23 2.59
CA GLU A 63 11.44 2.63 2.33
C GLU A 63 12.41 3.64 1.70
N LEU A 64 11.95 4.43 0.73
CA LEU A 64 12.74 5.50 0.14
C LEU A 64 13.14 6.55 1.19
N ASN A 65 12.24 6.91 2.11
CA ASN A 65 12.58 7.83 3.20
C ASN A 65 13.57 7.22 4.21
N SER A 66 13.44 5.93 4.51
CA SER A 66 14.40 5.20 5.34
C SER A 66 15.80 5.25 4.73
N ALA A 67 15.93 4.89 3.45
CA ALA A 67 17.19 4.96 2.70
C ALA A 67 17.75 6.39 2.68
N ARG A 68 16.92 7.38 2.38
CA ARG A 68 17.31 8.80 2.42
C ARG A 68 17.86 9.21 3.80
N HIS A 69 17.21 8.79 4.88
CA HIS A 69 17.69 9.08 6.24
C HIS A 69 19.02 8.37 6.56
N GLN A 70 19.22 7.14 6.09
CA GLN A 70 20.49 6.43 6.26
C GLN A 70 21.64 7.15 5.57
N VAL A 71 21.44 7.60 4.32
CA VAL A 71 22.42 8.40 3.58
C VAL A 71 22.72 9.72 4.29
N ILE A 72 21.69 10.42 4.79
CA ILE A 72 21.89 11.66 5.55
C ILE A 72 22.69 11.40 6.83
N LYS A 73 22.38 10.34 7.58
CA LYS A 73 23.12 9.99 8.81
C LYS A 73 24.58 9.63 8.52
N ALA A 74 24.85 8.84 7.48
CA ALA A 74 26.20 8.50 7.05
C ALA A 74 26.99 9.73 6.55
N SER A 75 26.33 10.69 5.90
CA SER A 75 26.95 11.96 5.51
C SER A 75 27.21 12.88 6.70
N ALA A 76 26.52 12.69 7.84
CA ALA A 76 26.71 13.53 9.01
C ALA A 76 28.09 13.35 9.65
N THR A 77 28.69 12.18 9.50
CA THR A 77 30.05 11.84 9.96
C THR A 77 31.15 12.18 8.95
N GLN A 78 30.81 12.74 7.78
CA GLN A 78 31.80 13.24 6.83
C GLN A 78 32.46 14.51 7.38
N PRO A 79 33.80 14.57 7.44
CA PRO A 79 34.53 15.72 7.98
C PRO A 79 34.49 16.93 7.01
N ASP A 80 34.29 16.70 5.71
CA ASP A 80 34.15 17.77 4.71
C ASP A 80 32.74 18.38 4.71
N LYS A 81 32.66 19.62 5.21
CA LYS A 81 31.43 20.41 5.30
C LYS A 81 30.83 20.74 3.94
N ALA A 82 31.65 21.00 2.92
CA ALA A 82 31.18 21.33 1.57
C ALA A 82 30.55 20.10 0.90
N GLN A 83 31.15 18.92 1.09
CA GLN A 83 30.59 17.67 0.58
C GLN A 83 29.29 17.28 1.29
N LYS A 84 29.21 17.50 2.61
CA LYS A 84 28.01 17.29 3.41
C LYS A 84 26.83 18.18 2.98
N ASP A 85 27.09 19.45 2.67
CA ASP A 85 26.06 20.38 2.24
C ASP A 85 25.57 20.09 0.80
N ARG A 86 26.47 19.64 -0.09
CA ARG A 86 26.09 19.14 -1.43
C ARG A 86 25.18 17.91 -1.37
N ILE A 87 25.49 16.94 -0.50
CA ILE A 87 24.65 15.74 -0.33
C ILE A 87 23.28 16.11 0.25
N LYS A 88 23.22 17.04 1.20
CA LYS A 88 21.94 17.49 1.78
C LYS A 88 21.09 18.27 0.79
N SER A 89 21.68 19.11 -0.07
CA SER A 89 20.92 19.87 -1.06
C SER A 89 20.37 18.98 -2.17
N SER A 90 21.15 18.01 -2.65
CA SER A 90 20.71 17.05 -3.68
C SER A 90 19.56 16.15 -3.21
N LEU A 91 19.51 15.82 -1.91
CA LEU A 91 18.45 15.00 -1.32
C LEU A 91 17.19 15.80 -0.91
N LYS A 92 17.25 17.13 -0.91
CA LYS A 92 16.11 18.01 -0.57
C LYS A 92 15.26 18.41 -1.78
N SER A 93 15.83 18.42 -2.99
CA SER A 93 15.11 18.79 -4.22
C SER A 93 14.25 17.67 -4.79
N SER A 94 14.34 16.44 -4.26
CA SER A 94 13.65 15.27 -4.76
C SER A 94 12.27 15.06 -4.09
N LYS A 95 11.52 16.15 -3.91
CA LYS A 95 10.23 16.17 -3.22
C LYS A 95 9.06 16.00 -4.18
#